data_AF-A0A2D3WBV9-F1
#
_entry.id   AF-A0A2D3WBV9-F1
#
_cell.length_a   1.000
_cell.length_b   1.000
_cell.length_c   1.000
_cell.angle_alpha   90.00
_cell.angle_beta   90.00
_cell.angle_gamma   90.00
#
_symmetry.space_group_name_H-M   'P 1'
#
loop_
_entity.id
_entity.type
_entity.pdbx_description
1 polymer ?
#
loop_
_entity_poly.entity_id
_entity_poly.type
_entity_poly.pdbx_seq_one_letter_code
_entity_poly.pdbx_strand_id
1 'polypeptide(L)'
;MGSIEVTGMTVHEVKGYGRQQGHSELYRGAEYVVDFLPKIKIDIVVADENVDKVIATITEAAKTGKIGDGKIFVSEVERIIRIRTGEENEDAI
;
A
#
# COMPACT_ATOMS: atom_id res chain seq x y z
N MET A 1 13.12 -3.11 1.35
CA MET A 1 12.83 -2.10 0.32
C MET A 1 14.11 -1.66 -0.38
N GLY A 2 15.14 -1.15 0.32
CA GLY A 2 16.42 -0.81 -0.32
C GLY A 2 17.17 -1.98 -0.99
N SER A 3 16.89 -3.23 -0.61
CA SER A 3 17.43 -4.45 -1.26
C SER A 3 16.71 -4.86 -2.55
N ILE A 4 15.61 -4.19 -2.91
CA ILE A 4 14.78 -4.51 -4.08
C ILE A 4 14.62 -3.31 -5.02
N GLU A 5 15.59 -2.38 -5.02
CA GLU A 5 15.66 -1.22 -5.93
C GLU A 5 14.47 -0.24 -5.86
N VAL A 6 13.66 -0.32 -4.80
CA VAL A 6 12.65 0.70 -4.52
C VAL A 6 13.34 1.90 -3.87
N THR A 7 13.48 2.99 -4.63
CA THR A 7 14.17 4.22 -4.25
C THR A 7 13.25 5.24 -3.55
N GLY A 8 11.95 5.17 -3.83
CA GLY A 8 10.94 6.08 -3.27
C GLY A 8 9.58 5.42 -3.10
N MET A 9 8.77 5.97 -2.19
CA MET A 9 7.38 5.57 -1.97
C MET A 9 6.58 6.72 -1.36
N THR A 10 5.26 6.69 -1.56
CA THR A 10 4.32 7.56 -0.86
C THR A 10 3.49 6.73 0.11
N VAL A 11 3.28 7.25 1.33
CA VAL A 11 2.56 6.56 2.39
C VAL A 11 1.37 7.39 2.84
N HIS A 12 0.20 6.77 2.93
CA HIS A 12 -1.04 7.39 3.37
C HIS A 12 -1.68 6.58 4.50
N GLU A 13 -2.17 7.28 5.52
CA GLU A 13 -3.08 6.69 6.50
C GLU A 13 -4.49 6.63 5.91
N VAL A 14 -5.08 5.43 5.89
CA VAL A 14 -6.41 5.20 5.31
C VAL A 14 -7.28 4.38 6.25
N LYS A 15 -8.58 4.35 5.95
CA LYS A 15 -9.58 3.55 6.66
C LYS A 15 -10.08 2.45 5.74
N GLY A 16 -9.90 1.19 6.14
CA GLY A 16 -10.32 0.02 5.38
C GLY A 16 -11.60 -0.60 5.93
N TYR A 17 -12.48 -1.03 5.03
CA TYR A 17 -13.70 -1.80 5.34
C TYR A 17 -13.59 -3.20 4.71
N GLY A 18 -14.09 -4.24 5.37
CA GLY A 18 -14.13 -5.58 4.79
C GLY A 18 -14.45 -6.70 5.78
N ARG A 19 -14.03 -7.94 5.44
CA ARG A 19 -14.27 -9.14 6.26
C ARG A 19 -13.62 -9.10 7.64
N GLN A 20 -12.62 -8.24 7.83
CA GLN A 20 -12.13 -7.92 9.16
C GLN A 20 -13.16 -6.99 9.81
N GLN A 21 -14.19 -7.60 10.41
CA GLN A 21 -15.25 -6.84 11.08
C GLN A 21 -14.62 -5.99 12.18
N GLY A 22 -14.91 -4.69 12.17
CA GLY A 22 -14.50 -3.83 13.27
C GLY A 22 -15.22 -4.21 14.55
N HIS A 23 -14.57 -3.98 15.68
CA HIS A 23 -15.16 -4.30 16.97
C HIS A 23 -16.18 -3.20 17.31
N SER A 24 -17.34 -3.56 17.85
CA SER A 24 -18.27 -2.59 18.44
C SER A 24 -17.62 -2.00 19.69
N GLU A 25 -17.19 -0.75 19.64
CA GLU A 25 -16.67 -0.04 20.82
C GLU A 25 -17.79 0.80 21.44
N LEU A 26 -18.05 0.56 22.73
CA LEU A 26 -18.96 1.38 23.53
C LEU A 26 -18.26 2.70 23.88
N TYR A 27 -18.62 3.79 23.18
CA TYR A 27 -18.11 5.12 23.49
C TYR A 27 -19.19 5.94 24.19
N ARG A 28 -18.99 6.24 25.49
CA ARG A 28 -19.92 7.04 26.33
C ARG A 28 -21.38 6.56 26.31
N GLY A 29 -21.61 5.24 26.33
CA GLY A 29 -22.96 4.67 26.43
C GLY A 29 -23.77 4.68 25.13
N ALA A 30 -23.16 5.06 24.00
CA ALA A 30 -23.71 4.84 22.67
C ALA A 30 -22.90 3.74 21.96
N GLU A 31 -23.59 2.76 21.37
CA GLU A 31 -22.96 1.79 20.47
C GLU A 31 -22.49 2.50 19.20
N TYR A 32 -21.18 2.58 19.01
CA TYR A 32 -20.62 2.93 17.71
C TYR A 32 -20.13 1.64 17.05
N VAL A 33 -20.78 1.25 15.96
CA VAL A 33 -20.26 0.22 15.07
C VAL A 33 -19.06 0.84 14.36
N VAL A 34 -17.85 0.44 14.75
CA VAL A 34 -16.64 0.87 14.06
C VAL A 34 -16.55 0.08 12.76
N ASP A 35 -17.14 0.59 11.69
CA ASP A 35 -17.11 -0.09 10.39
C ASP A 35 -15.71 -0.11 9.77
N PHE A 36 -14.86 0.86 10.11
CA PHE A 36 -13.56 1.05 9.46
C PHE A 36 -12.38 0.83 10.38
N LEU A 37 -11.41 0.03 9.91
CA LEU A 37 -10.15 -0.19 10.60
C LEU A 37 -9.04 0.67 9.99
N PRO A 38 -8.14 1.25 10.81
CA PRO A 38 -6.99 2.00 10.30
C PRO A 38 -6.06 1.06 9.53
N LYS A 39 -5.57 1.53 8.38
CA LYS A 39 -4.64 0.83 7.49
C LYS A 39 -3.64 1.82 6.92
N ILE A 40 -2.52 1.31 6.43
CA ILE A 40 -1.54 2.09 5.67
C ILE A 40 -1.69 1.72 4.19
N LYS A 41 -1.84 2.73 3.33
CA LYS A 41 -1.70 2.59 1.88
C LYS A 41 -0.30 3.04 1.50
N ILE A 42 0.40 2.19 0.75
CA ILE A 42 1.71 2.50 0.20
C ILE A 42 1.58 2.50 -1.32
N ASP A 43 1.92 3.61 -1.95
CA ASP A 43 1.98 3.75 -3.40
C ASP A 43 3.46 3.79 -3.81
N ILE A 44 3.82 2.87 -4.71
CA ILE A 44 5.19 2.68 -5.21
C ILE A 44 5.09 2.52 -6.73
N VAL A 45 5.97 3.19 -7.46
CA VAL A 45 6.16 2.97 -8.89
C VAL A 45 7.53 2.32 -9.07
N VAL A 46 7.58 1.27 -9.89
CA VAL A 46 8.78 0.46 -10.14
C VAL A 46 8.86 0.11 -11.62
N ALA A 47 10.05 -0.21 -12.11
CA ALA A 47 10.24 -0.72 -13.46
C ALA A 47 9.51 -2.08 -13.63
N ASP A 48 9.06 -2.36 -14.85
CA ASP A 48 8.23 -3.53 -15.15
C ASP A 48 8.91 -4.85 -14.76
N GLU A 49 10.23 -4.97 -14.99
CA GLU A 49 11.02 -6.14 -14.62
C GLU A 49 11.08 -6.40 -13.10
N ASN A 50 10.77 -5.40 -12.28
CA ASN A 50 10.82 -5.45 -10.83
C ASN A 50 9.46 -5.72 -10.18
N VAL A 51 8.36 -5.68 -10.93
CA VAL A 51 6.98 -5.82 -10.39
C VAL A 51 6.80 -7.10 -9.57
N ASP A 52 7.12 -8.27 -10.14
CA ASP A 52 6.93 -9.56 -9.46
C ASP A 52 7.79 -9.70 -8.21
N LYS A 53 9.04 -9.21 -8.28
CA LYS A 53 9.98 -9.20 -7.15
C LYS A 53 9.46 -8.35 -6.00
N VAL A 54 8.88 -7.19 -6.30
CA VAL A 54 8.30 -6.27 -5.32
C VAL A 54 7.05 -6.90 -4.69
N ILE A 55 6.15 -7.48 -5.50
CA ILE A 55 4.94 -8.17 -5.00
C ILE A 55 5.31 -9.30 -4.04
N ALA A 56 6.27 -10.15 -4.43
CA ALA A 56 6.73 -11.26 -3.59
C ALA A 56 7.29 -10.76 -2.26
N THR A 57 8.13 -9.72 -2.30
CA THR A 57 8.75 -9.15 -1.10
C THR A 57 7.74 -8.51 -0.15
N ILE A 58 6.78 -7.72 -0.68
CA ILE A 58 5.72 -7.12 0.14
C ILE A 58 4.84 -8.22 0.74
N THR A 59 4.51 -9.24 -0.05
CA THR A 59 3.69 -10.35 0.42
C THR A 59 4.38 -11.10 1.56
N GLU A 60 5.67 -11.42 1.44
CA GLU A 60 6.42 -12.08 2.50
C GLU A 60 6.50 -11.23 3.77
N ALA A 61 6.79 -9.93 3.62
CA ALA A 61 6.96 -9.03 4.75
C ALA A 61 5.66 -8.69 5.48
N ALA A 62 4.54 -8.54 4.77
CA ALA A 62 3.27 -8.09 5.33
C ALA A 62 2.34 -9.24 5.77
N LYS A 63 2.61 -10.48 5.35
CA LYS A 63 1.74 -11.63 5.65
C LYS A 63 1.88 -12.06 7.11
N THR A 64 0.78 -11.95 7.85
CA THR A 64 0.64 -12.53 9.19
C THR A 64 -0.16 -13.82 9.18
N GLY A 65 -0.88 -14.08 8.09
CA GLY A 65 -1.80 -15.22 7.96
C GLY A 65 -3.16 -14.98 8.60
N LYS A 66 -3.41 -13.78 9.15
CA LYS A 66 -4.69 -13.41 9.76
C LYS A 66 -5.56 -12.64 8.77
N ILE A 67 -6.87 -12.65 9.03
CA ILE A 67 -7.81 -11.81 8.28
C ILE A 67 -7.43 -10.34 8.49
N GLY A 68 -7.14 -9.62 7.41
CA GLY A 68 -6.81 -8.21 7.47
C GLY A 68 -5.44 -7.80 6.93
N ASP A 69 -4.62 -8.75 6.48
CA ASP A 69 -3.27 -8.48 5.92
C ASP A 69 -3.28 -7.52 4.72
N GLY A 70 -4.45 -7.30 4.10
CA GLY A 70 -4.64 -6.28 3.08
C GLY A 70 -4.70 -6.85 1.68
N LYS A 71 -4.38 -6.02 0.69
CA LYS A 71 -4.37 -6.35 -0.74
C LYS A 71 -3.24 -5.57 -1.42
N ILE A 72 -2.69 -6.15 -2.48
CA ILE A 72 -1.80 -5.47 -3.41
C ILE A 72 -2.59 -5.27 -4.71
N PHE A 73 -2.56 -4.05 -5.24
CA PHE A 73 -3.12 -3.72 -6.54
C PHE A 73 -1.96 -3.33 -7.46
N VAL A 74 -2.04 -3.74 -8.72
CA VAL A 74 -1.05 -3.42 -9.75
C VAL A 74 -1.78 -2.72 -10.88
N SER A 75 -1.23 -1.60 -11.32
CA SER A 75 -1.75 -0.80 -12.43
C SER A 75 -0.58 -0.23 -13.22
N GLU A 76 -0.71 -0.19 -14.54
CA GLU A 76 0.28 0.44 -15.42
C GLU A 76 0.34 1.95 -15.19
N VAL A 77 1.55 2.50 -15.26
CA VAL A 77 1.80 3.95 -15.25
C VAL A 77 2.31 4.34 -16.63
N GLU A 78 1.46 5.01 -17.42
CA GLU A 78 1.77 5.34 -18.81
C GLU A 78 2.95 6.31 -18.95
N ARG A 79 3.15 7.21 -17.97
CA ARG A 79 4.23 8.19 -18.01
C ARG A 79 4.63 8.66 -16.63
N ILE A 80 5.93 8.83 -16.42
CA ILE A 80 6.52 9.38 -15.20
C ILE A 80 7.36 10.59 -15.57
N ILE A 81 7.32 11.65 -14.76
CA ILE A 81 8.17 12.84 -14.93
C ILE A 81 8.77 13.23 -13.58
N ARG A 82 10.10 13.27 -13.48
CA ARG A 82 10.78 13.76 -12.28
C ARG A 82 10.86 15.29 -12.32
N ILE A 83 10.04 15.96 -11.51
CA ILE A 83 9.91 17.43 -11.49
C ILE A 83 11.26 18.17 -11.43
N ARG A 84 12.22 17.66 -10.64
CA ARG A 84 13.51 18.33 -10.42
C ARG A 84 14.41 18.34 -11.66
N THR A 85 14.41 17.26 -12.44
CA THR A 85 15.39 17.04 -13.53
C THR A 85 14.74 17.05 -14.91
N GLY A 86 13.43 16.80 -15.00
CA GLY A 86 12.73 16.61 -16.26
C GLY A 86 12.93 15.23 -16.88
N GLU A 87 13.62 14.31 -16.18
CA GLU A 87 13.73 12.90 -16.58
C GLU A 87 12.34 12.27 -16.70
N GLU A 88 12.21 11.31 -17.62
CA GLU A 88 10.94 10.63 -17.89
C GLU A 88 11.06 9.11 -17.68
N ASN A 89 9.93 8.47 -17.39
CA ASN A 89 9.77 7.02 -17.31
C ASN A 89 10.80 6.33 -16.41
N GLU A 90 11.56 5.34 -16.89
CA GLU A 90 12.48 4.56 -16.06
C GLU A 90 13.55 5.44 -15.38
N ASP A 91 14.04 6.49 -16.05
CA ASP A 91 15.00 7.44 -15.48
C ASP A 91 14.38 8.33 -14.38
N ALA A 92 13.05 8.42 -14.35
CA ALA A 92 12.29 9.22 -13.40
C ALA A 92 11.87 8.48 -12.13
N ILE A 93 12.02 7.15 -12.09
CA ILE A 93 11.78 6.30 -10.91
C ILE A 93 12.90 6.55 -9.89
#